data_AF-A0A2C9EVU3-F1
#
_entry.id   AF-A0A2C9EVU3-F1
#
_cell.length_a   1.000
_cell.length_b   1.000
_cell.length_c   1.000
_cell.angle_alpha   90.00
_cell.angle_beta   90.00
_cell.angle_gamma   90.00
#
_symmetry.space_group_name_H-M   'P 1'
#
loop_
_entity.id
_entity.type
_entity.pdbx_description
1 polymer ?
#
loop_
_entity_poly.entity_id
_entity_poly.type
_entity_poly.pdbx_seq_one_letter_code
_entity_poly.pdbx_strand_id
1 'polypeptide(L)'
;MKADTKELRSNFEKALQLFLKSELSGYPGVKVTKNKVVVAQKESGAVATLHFEYLANTRAYEILIFVEHSALQAEIDQINPPYPSNLANPKFIYSLSTVSEKAACPLLPVTEQGIENTCQVILRQLQDVHLPILFNLFNVSPALVSDVIDRPKYYSYPVPLIFIALKTNKIKPDDETLAKIMSEQTLGYTGHQDLKESFNKQLLAALN
;
A
#
# COMPACT_ATOMS: atom_id res chain seq x y z
N MET A 1 5.54 12.65 -38.58
CA MET A 1 6.53 11.82 -37.87
C MET A 1 5.82 11.10 -36.74
N LYS A 2 5.87 9.76 -36.67
CA LYS A 2 5.48 9.05 -35.44
C LYS A 2 6.63 9.29 -34.45
N ALA A 3 6.36 10.00 -33.35
CA ALA A 3 7.34 10.16 -32.29
C ALA A 3 7.82 8.76 -31.83
N ASP A 4 9.12 8.61 -31.61
CA ASP A 4 9.68 7.36 -31.12
C ASP A 4 9.06 7.05 -29.73
N THR A 5 8.74 5.78 -29.45
CA THR A 5 8.14 5.38 -28.16
C THR A 5 9.04 5.80 -27.00
N LYS A 6 10.36 5.78 -27.20
CA LYS A 6 11.34 6.27 -26.21
C LYS A 6 11.20 7.76 -25.94
N GLU A 7 10.95 8.56 -26.97
CA GLU A 7 10.77 10.00 -26.88
C GLU A 7 9.46 10.33 -26.16
N LEU A 8 8.34 9.71 -26.57
CA LEU A 8 7.04 9.83 -25.91
C LEU A 8 7.13 9.49 -24.42
N ARG A 9 7.81 8.38 -24.09
CA ARG A 9 8.03 7.95 -22.70
C ARG A 9 8.81 8.97 -21.90
N SER A 10 9.94 9.43 -22.44
CA SER A 10 10.80 10.43 -21.80
C SER A 10 10.06 11.74 -21.54
N ASN A 11 9.24 12.18 -22.50
CA ASN A 11 8.45 13.41 -22.38
C ASN A 11 7.37 13.27 -21.29
N PHE A 12 6.62 12.16 -21.31
CA PHE A 12 5.62 11.89 -20.28
C PHE A 12 6.22 11.76 -18.88
N GLU A 13 7.29 10.99 -18.69
CA GLU A 13 7.92 10.79 -17.38
C GLU A 13 8.43 12.11 -16.77
N LYS A 14 9.01 12.99 -17.61
CA LYS A 14 9.42 14.33 -17.17
C LYS A 14 8.23 15.19 -16.76
N ALA A 15 7.16 15.19 -17.57
CA ALA A 15 5.95 15.94 -17.27
C ALA A 15 5.30 15.45 -15.97
N LEU A 16 5.15 14.13 -15.80
CA LEU A 16 4.63 13.51 -14.59
C LEU A 16 5.47 13.87 -13.37
N GLN A 17 6.80 13.80 -13.47
CA GLN A 17 7.67 14.17 -12.36
C GLN A 17 7.47 15.63 -11.92
N LEU A 18 7.45 16.57 -12.87
CA LEU A 18 7.29 18.00 -12.57
C LEU A 18 5.92 18.29 -11.99
N PHE A 19 4.89 17.68 -12.58
CA PHE A 19 3.51 17.80 -12.13
C PHE A 19 3.36 17.30 -10.68
N LEU A 20 3.76 16.05 -10.39
CA LEU A 20 3.66 15.49 -9.05
C LEU A 20 4.51 16.25 -8.02
N LYS A 21 5.69 16.78 -8.41
CA LYS A 21 6.50 17.63 -7.53
C LYS A 21 5.74 18.87 -7.06
N SER A 22 4.98 19.50 -7.95
CA SER A 22 4.16 20.66 -7.65
C SER A 22 2.99 20.27 -6.72
N GLU A 23 2.18 19.31 -7.17
CA GLU A 23 0.92 18.94 -6.53
C GLU A 23 1.11 18.28 -5.15
N LEU A 24 2.21 17.55 -4.95
CA LEU A 24 2.49 16.87 -3.69
C LEU A 24 3.41 17.65 -2.74
N SER A 25 3.81 18.88 -3.09
CA SER A 25 4.76 19.69 -2.31
C SER A 25 4.29 19.99 -0.88
N GLY A 26 2.98 20.03 -0.65
CA GLY A 26 2.38 20.28 0.66
C GLY A 26 2.26 19.06 1.57
N TYR A 27 2.55 17.84 1.08
CA TYR A 27 2.39 16.63 1.88
C TYR A 27 3.62 16.37 2.77
N PRO A 28 3.44 16.24 4.10
CA PRO A 28 4.55 15.97 5.02
C PRO A 28 5.29 14.68 4.65
N GLY A 29 6.63 14.76 4.61
CA GLY A 29 7.48 13.60 4.35
C GLY A 29 7.43 13.07 2.91
N VAL A 30 6.68 13.70 2.01
CA VAL A 30 6.58 13.28 0.61
C VAL A 30 7.66 13.93 -0.24
N LYS A 31 8.36 13.11 -1.04
CA LYS A 31 9.39 13.53 -1.98
C LYS A 31 9.20 12.85 -3.31
N VAL A 32 9.07 13.65 -4.37
CA VAL A 32 8.99 13.15 -5.74
C VAL A 32 10.37 13.12 -6.38
N THR A 33 10.76 11.95 -6.88
CA THR A 33 12.00 11.73 -7.65
C THR A 33 11.68 11.30 -9.07
N LYS A 34 12.65 10.86 -9.88
CA LYS A 34 12.48 10.70 -11.34
C LYS A 34 11.25 9.88 -11.73
N ASN A 35 11.09 8.70 -11.15
CA ASN A 35 10.04 7.74 -11.49
C ASN A 35 9.36 7.16 -10.24
N LYS A 36 9.48 7.84 -9.10
CA LYS A 36 8.87 7.38 -7.86
C LYS A 36 8.56 8.51 -6.89
N VAL A 37 7.52 8.31 -6.10
CA VAL A 37 7.21 9.08 -4.90
C VAL A 37 7.72 8.32 -3.69
N VAL A 38 8.41 9.00 -2.78
CA VAL A 38 8.84 8.47 -1.49
C VAL A 38 8.07 9.19 -0.40
N VAL A 39 7.49 8.46 0.53
CA VAL A 39 6.86 8.99 1.74
C VAL A 39 7.63 8.46 2.93
N ALA A 40 8.13 9.34 3.79
CA ALA A 40 8.93 8.92 4.96
C ALA A 40 8.47 9.64 6.23
N GLN A 41 8.37 8.89 7.33
CA GLN A 41 8.12 9.39 8.67
C GLN A 41 9.30 9.00 9.57
N LYS A 42 10.02 10.01 10.07
CA LYS A 42 11.30 9.77 10.77
C LYS A 42 11.11 9.13 12.13
N GLU A 43 10.03 9.50 12.82
CA GLU A 43 9.75 9.11 14.20
C GLU A 43 9.49 7.60 14.31
N SER A 44 8.76 7.04 13.34
CA SER A 44 8.41 5.62 13.28
C SER A 44 9.40 4.79 12.45
N GLY A 45 10.25 5.46 11.67
CA GLY A 45 11.09 4.82 10.65
C GLY A 45 10.31 4.28 9.45
N ALA A 46 9.05 4.69 9.28
CA ALA A 46 8.21 4.27 8.16
C ALA A 46 8.66 4.89 6.84
N VAL A 47 8.80 4.08 5.81
CA VAL A 47 9.16 4.49 4.45
C VAL A 47 8.31 3.75 3.45
N ALA A 48 7.66 4.50 2.56
CA ALA A 48 6.89 4.00 1.44
C ALA A 48 7.53 4.48 0.14
N THR A 49 7.66 3.58 -0.83
CA THR A 49 8.12 3.90 -2.18
C THR A 49 7.07 3.49 -3.19
N LEU A 50 6.58 4.46 -3.96
CA LEU A 50 5.61 4.28 -5.03
C LEU A 50 6.32 4.48 -6.37
N HIS A 51 6.53 3.41 -7.12
CA HIS A 51 7.24 3.40 -8.39
C HIS A 51 6.25 3.46 -9.55
N PHE A 52 6.55 4.30 -10.54
CA PHE A 52 5.83 4.33 -11.82
C PHE A 52 6.66 3.57 -12.86
N GLU A 53 6.22 2.36 -13.21
CA GLU A 53 6.97 1.47 -14.10
C GLU A 53 6.29 1.33 -15.46
N TYR A 54 7.05 1.55 -16.53
CA TYR A 54 6.55 1.40 -17.90
C TYR A 54 6.58 -0.07 -18.34
N LEU A 55 5.42 -0.60 -18.65
CA LEU A 55 5.21 -1.94 -19.17
C LEU A 55 5.26 -1.92 -20.70
N ALA A 56 6.38 -2.36 -21.28
CA ALA A 56 6.60 -2.28 -22.73
C ALA A 56 5.55 -3.05 -23.55
N ASN A 57 5.11 -4.21 -23.07
CA ASN A 57 4.18 -5.09 -23.79
C ASN A 57 2.77 -4.49 -23.91
N THR A 58 2.30 -3.80 -22.88
CA THR A 58 0.97 -3.16 -22.83
C THR A 58 1.02 -1.67 -23.14
N ARG A 59 2.22 -1.09 -23.25
CA ARG A 59 2.46 0.35 -23.36
C ARG A 59 1.74 1.15 -22.26
N ALA A 60 1.74 0.61 -21.05
CA ALA A 60 1.04 1.17 -19.90
C ALA A 60 2.02 1.47 -18.74
N TYR A 61 1.54 2.19 -17.74
CA TYR A 61 2.25 2.43 -16.49
C TYR A 61 1.59 1.70 -15.34
N GLU A 62 2.40 0.95 -14.60
CA GLU A 62 2.03 0.34 -13.34
C GLU A 62 2.49 1.20 -12.16
N ILE A 63 1.73 1.17 -11.07
CA ILE A 63 2.17 1.65 -9.76
C ILE A 63 2.53 0.45 -8.89
N LEU A 64 3.78 0.39 -8.46
CA LEU A 64 4.25 -0.54 -7.41
C LEU A 64 4.44 0.22 -6.11
N ILE A 65 3.89 -0.29 -5.02
CA ILE A 65 4.01 0.32 -3.69
C ILE A 65 4.65 -0.68 -2.76
N PHE A 66 5.70 -0.25 -2.07
CA PHE A 66 6.36 -1.01 -1.01
C PHE A 66 6.45 -0.16 0.24
N VAL A 67 6.17 -0.75 1.39
CA VAL A 67 6.28 -0.08 2.70
C VAL A 67 7.13 -0.91 3.63
N GLU A 68 8.14 -0.27 4.19
CA GLU A 68 8.91 -0.73 5.34
C GLU A 68 8.53 0.14 6.54
N HIS A 69 8.34 -0.47 7.72
CA HIS A 69 7.99 0.25 8.94
C HIS A 69 8.65 -0.41 10.14
N SER A 70 9.79 0.13 10.57
CA SER A 70 10.65 -0.55 11.54
C SER A 70 10.01 -0.73 12.91
N ALA A 71 9.27 0.27 13.40
CA ALA A 71 8.60 0.16 14.69
C ALA A 71 7.49 -0.90 14.66
N LEU A 72 6.70 -0.91 13.58
CA LEU A 72 5.61 -1.86 13.40
C LEU A 72 6.13 -3.28 13.13
N GLN A 73 7.25 -3.43 12.42
CA GLN A 73 7.93 -4.71 12.26
C GLN A 73 8.39 -5.25 13.61
N ALA A 74 8.97 -4.41 14.47
CA ALA A 74 9.40 -4.83 15.81
C ALA A 74 8.22 -5.30 16.68
N GLU A 75 7.04 -4.67 16.55
CA GLU A 75 5.83 -5.14 17.24
C GLU A 75 5.32 -6.49 16.70
N ILE A 76 5.35 -6.68 15.38
CA ILE A 76 5.02 -7.97 14.75
C ILE A 76 5.99 -9.06 15.23
N ASP A 77 7.29 -8.77 15.30
CA ASP A 77 8.30 -9.71 15.77
C ASP A 77 8.07 -10.10 17.24
N GLN A 78 7.56 -9.17 18.07
CA GLN A 78 7.16 -9.48 19.46
C GLN A 78 5.90 -10.35 19.55
N ILE A 79 4.93 -10.12 18.66
CA ILE A 79 3.74 -10.99 18.53
C ILE A 79 4.16 -12.40 18.09
N ASN A 80 5.19 -12.49 17.26
CA ASN A 80 5.78 -13.72 16.74
C ASN A 80 4.73 -14.68 16.12
N PRO A 81 4.06 -14.28 15.02
CA PRO A 81 3.07 -15.13 14.37
C PRO A 81 3.68 -16.48 13.96
N PRO A 82 3.05 -17.62 14.29
CA PRO A 82 3.60 -18.96 14.02
C PRO A 82 3.42 -19.42 12.56
N TYR A 83 3.12 -18.50 11.66
CA TYR A 83 2.85 -18.73 10.25
C TYR A 83 3.58 -17.67 9.42
N PRO A 84 3.88 -17.93 8.12
CA PRO A 84 4.61 -16.97 7.30
C PRO A 84 3.76 -15.74 6.94
N SER A 85 4.46 -14.65 6.63
CA SER A 85 3.89 -13.43 6.03
C SER A 85 3.17 -13.74 4.70
N ASN A 86 2.12 -12.99 4.39
CA ASN A 86 1.48 -12.99 3.06
C ASN A 86 2.40 -12.37 1.99
N LEU A 87 3.40 -11.60 2.39
CA LEU A 87 4.32 -10.92 1.47
C LEU A 87 5.61 -11.72 1.28
N ALA A 88 6.05 -11.80 0.03
CA ALA A 88 7.27 -12.54 -0.34
C ALA A 88 8.55 -11.97 0.27
N ASN A 89 8.61 -10.65 0.48
CA ASN A 89 9.71 -10.00 1.18
C ASN A 89 9.30 -9.75 2.64
N PRO A 90 9.96 -10.39 3.62
CA PRO A 90 9.60 -10.27 5.03
C PRO A 90 9.85 -8.88 5.63
N LYS A 91 10.60 -8.01 4.95
CA LYS A 91 10.82 -6.62 5.41
C LYS A 91 9.64 -5.70 5.12
N PHE A 92 8.77 -6.09 4.18
CA PHE A 92 7.64 -5.26 3.81
C PHE A 92 6.47 -5.51 4.74
N ILE A 93 5.84 -4.42 5.17
CA ILE A 93 4.56 -4.44 5.88
C ILE A 93 3.40 -4.33 4.89
N TYR A 94 3.61 -3.60 3.79
CA TYR A 94 2.63 -3.45 2.72
C TYR A 94 3.30 -3.55 1.35
N SER A 95 2.66 -4.25 0.42
CA SER A 95 3.11 -4.40 -0.96
C SER A 95 1.93 -4.47 -1.92
N LEU A 96 1.87 -3.58 -2.91
CA LEU A 96 0.82 -3.54 -3.93
C LEU A 96 1.39 -3.39 -5.34
N SER A 97 0.76 -4.05 -6.30
CA SER A 97 0.99 -3.94 -7.74
C SER A 97 -0.34 -3.67 -8.44
N THR A 98 -0.47 -2.58 -9.20
CA THR A 98 -1.73 -2.29 -9.91
C THR A 98 -2.01 -3.27 -11.04
N VAL A 99 -1.00 -3.93 -11.60
CA VAL A 99 -1.21 -5.01 -12.59
C VAL A 99 -1.91 -6.20 -11.94
N SER A 100 -1.52 -6.57 -10.71
CA SER A 100 -2.14 -7.69 -9.99
C SER A 100 -3.63 -7.47 -9.70
N GLU A 101 -4.10 -6.21 -9.71
CA GLU A 101 -5.50 -5.87 -9.47
C GLU A 101 -6.39 -5.86 -10.70
N LYS A 102 -5.83 -6.09 -11.89
CA LYS A 102 -6.53 -5.77 -13.15
C LYS A 102 -7.02 -4.30 -13.16
N ALA A 103 -6.41 -3.44 -12.35
CA ALA A 103 -6.70 -2.02 -12.37
C ALA A 103 -6.22 -1.45 -13.70
N ALA A 104 -6.97 -0.51 -14.27
CA ALA A 104 -6.62 0.10 -15.53
C ALA A 104 -5.30 0.88 -15.38
N CYS A 105 -4.19 0.24 -15.73
CA CYS A 105 -2.86 0.85 -15.81
C CYS A 105 -2.91 1.94 -16.90
N PRO A 106 -2.60 3.21 -16.59
CA PRO A 106 -2.71 4.27 -17.58
C PRO A 106 -1.80 4.01 -18.79
N LEU A 107 -2.36 4.09 -20.00
CA LEU A 107 -1.60 3.96 -21.23
C LEU A 107 -0.62 5.14 -21.41
N LEU A 108 0.51 4.89 -22.07
CA LEU A 108 1.46 5.93 -22.45
C LEU A 108 0.73 6.96 -23.34
N PRO A 109 0.59 8.21 -22.88
CA PRO A 109 -0.08 9.24 -23.67
C PRO A 109 0.77 9.63 -24.88
N VAL A 110 0.10 9.96 -25.99
CA VAL A 110 0.73 10.31 -27.27
C VAL A 110 0.44 11.75 -27.70
N THR A 111 -0.32 12.51 -26.91
CA THR A 111 -0.67 13.92 -27.11
C THR A 111 -0.43 14.72 -25.83
N GLU A 112 -0.28 16.03 -25.94
CA GLU A 112 -0.12 16.94 -24.79
C GLU A 112 -1.33 16.86 -23.85
N GLN A 113 -2.55 16.97 -24.38
CA GLN A 113 -3.77 16.79 -23.57
C GLN A 113 -3.84 15.41 -22.91
N GLY A 114 -3.35 14.37 -23.60
CA GLY A 114 -3.26 13.02 -23.04
C GLY A 114 -2.29 12.95 -21.86
N ILE A 115 -1.15 13.67 -21.94
CA ILE A 115 -0.17 13.77 -20.84
C ILE A 115 -0.83 14.40 -19.61
N GLU A 116 -1.49 15.54 -19.77
CA GLU A 116 -2.18 16.24 -18.67
C GLU A 116 -3.24 15.35 -18.02
N ASN A 117 -4.09 14.73 -18.84
CA ASN A 117 -5.16 13.84 -18.34
C ASN A 117 -4.59 12.64 -17.58
N THR A 118 -3.54 12.00 -18.11
CA THR A 118 -2.89 10.87 -17.42
C THR A 118 -2.23 11.31 -16.12
N CYS A 119 -1.60 12.49 -16.08
CA CYS A 119 -1.04 13.04 -14.85
C CYS A 119 -2.12 13.26 -13.78
N GLN A 120 -3.28 13.81 -14.16
CA GLN A 120 -4.42 13.99 -13.26
C GLN A 120 -4.98 12.67 -12.73
N VAL A 121 -5.10 11.65 -13.59
CA VAL A 121 -5.54 10.30 -13.18
C VAL A 121 -4.59 9.71 -12.14
N ILE A 122 -3.28 9.77 -12.39
CA ILE A 122 -2.27 9.27 -11.45
C ILE A 122 -2.32 10.05 -10.14
N LEU A 123 -2.43 11.38 -10.18
CA LEU A 123 -2.54 12.20 -8.98
C LEU A 123 -3.75 11.81 -8.13
N ARG A 124 -4.93 11.65 -8.73
CA ARG A 124 -6.14 11.21 -8.02
C ARG A 124 -5.96 9.83 -7.39
N GLN A 125 -5.36 8.87 -8.11
CA GLN A 125 -5.04 7.57 -7.53
C GLN A 125 -4.13 7.70 -6.30
N LEU A 126 -3.14 8.59 -6.36
CA LEU A 126 -2.26 8.85 -5.22
C LEU A 126 -3.02 9.50 -4.06
N GLN A 127 -3.78 10.57 -4.30
CA GLN A 127 -4.41 11.36 -3.24
C GLN A 127 -5.64 10.69 -2.63
N ASP A 128 -6.45 10.03 -3.44
CA ASP A 128 -7.75 9.52 -3.03
C ASP A 128 -7.67 8.07 -2.53
N VAL A 129 -6.60 7.34 -2.91
CA VAL A 129 -6.47 5.91 -2.59
C VAL A 129 -5.17 5.62 -1.85
N HIS A 130 -4.02 5.88 -2.48
CA HIS A 130 -2.76 5.35 -1.96
C HIS A 130 -2.23 6.11 -0.74
N LEU A 131 -2.18 7.44 -0.78
CA LEU A 131 -1.68 8.25 0.33
C LEU A 131 -2.52 8.08 1.61
N PRO A 132 -3.86 8.05 1.58
CA PRO A 132 -4.67 7.74 2.76
C PRO A 132 -4.31 6.41 3.41
N ILE A 133 -4.22 5.33 2.63
CA ILE A 133 -3.81 4.01 3.12
C ILE A 133 -2.42 4.06 3.76
N LEU A 134 -1.47 4.72 3.10
CA LEU A 134 -0.10 4.85 3.61
C LEU A 134 -0.06 5.62 4.94
N PHE A 135 -0.78 6.74 5.06
CA PHE A 135 -0.81 7.51 6.30
C PHE A 135 -1.56 6.77 7.42
N ASN A 136 -2.62 6.03 7.10
CA ASN A 136 -3.31 5.19 8.07
C ASN A 136 -2.38 4.10 8.61
N LEU A 137 -1.58 3.47 7.74
CA LEU A 137 -0.58 2.48 8.12
C LEU A 137 0.57 3.08 8.93
N PHE A 138 1.13 4.21 8.48
CA PHE A 138 2.27 4.86 9.13
C PHE A 138 1.94 5.28 10.56
N ASN A 139 0.78 5.90 10.73
CA ASN A 139 0.30 6.38 12.02
C ASN A 139 -0.42 5.31 12.83
N VAL A 140 -0.58 4.10 12.29
CA VAL A 140 -1.33 3.01 12.93
C VAL A 140 -2.71 3.51 13.36
N SER A 141 -3.39 4.23 12.46
CA SER A 141 -4.67 4.89 12.76
C SER A 141 -5.81 3.88 12.89
N PRO A 142 -6.96 4.25 13.48
CA PRO A 142 -8.15 3.39 13.51
C PRO A 142 -8.60 2.90 12.13
N ALA A 143 -8.47 3.73 11.10
CA ALA A 143 -8.86 3.41 9.73
C ALA A 143 -8.00 2.30 9.09
N LEU A 144 -6.83 2.00 9.67
CA LEU A 144 -6.02 0.86 9.25
C LEU A 144 -6.79 -0.46 9.37
N VAL A 145 -7.70 -0.58 10.35
CA VAL A 145 -8.50 -1.80 10.54
C VAL A 145 -9.34 -2.09 9.28
N SER A 146 -10.07 -1.09 8.77
CA SER A 146 -10.85 -1.25 7.54
C SER A 146 -9.94 -1.45 6.33
N ASP A 147 -8.83 -0.71 6.23
CA ASP A 147 -7.91 -0.82 5.10
C ASP A 147 -7.34 -2.26 4.95
N VAL A 148 -7.06 -2.91 6.09
CA VAL A 148 -6.55 -4.28 6.12
C VAL A 148 -7.66 -5.29 5.85
N ILE A 149 -8.86 -5.14 6.41
CA ILE A 149 -10.00 -6.03 6.15
C ILE A 149 -10.39 -6.02 4.67
N ASP A 150 -10.40 -4.84 4.05
CA ASP A 150 -10.80 -4.69 2.65
C ASP A 150 -9.78 -5.31 1.69
N ARG A 151 -8.48 -5.29 2.03
CA ARG A 151 -7.41 -5.74 1.14
C ARG A 151 -6.26 -6.47 1.87
N PRO A 152 -6.54 -7.58 2.56
CA PRO A 152 -5.60 -8.23 3.48
C PRO A 152 -4.38 -8.82 2.77
N LYS A 153 -4.53 -9.25 1.51
CA LYS A 153 -3.45 -9.84 0.70
C LYS A 153 -2.21 -8.95 0.53
N TYR A 154 -2.33 -7.64 0.75
CA TYR A 154 -1.24 -6.70 0.59
C TYR A 154 -0.47 -6.41 1.85
N TYR A 155 -0.91 -6.94 2.99
CA TYR A 155 -0.29 -6.73 4.28
C TYR A 155 0.40 -8.00 4.73
N SER A 156 1.57 -7.87 5.38
CA SER A 156 2.39 -9.02 5.80
C SER A 156 1.64 -9.96 6.75
N TYR A 157 1.05 -9.41 7.81
CA TYR A 157 0.32 -10.16 8.82
C TYR A 157 -0.99 -9.43 9.13
N PRO A 158 -2.06 -9.64 8.35
CA PRO A 158 -3.29 -8.83 8.42
C PRO A 158 -3.90 -8.75 9.82
N VAL A 159 -4.13 -9.90 10.47
CA VAL A 159 -4.76 -9.90 11.80
C VAL A 159 -3.83 -9.33 12.88
N PRO A 160 -2.53 -9.66 12.95
CA PRO A 160 -1.60 -8.96 13.84
C PRO A 160 -1.56 -7.44 13.64
N LEU A 161 -1.62 -6.95 12.39
CA LEU A 161 -1.69 -5.51 12.10
C LEU A 161 -2.98 -4.88 12.60
N ILE A 162 -4.12 -5.54 12.40
CA ILE A 162 -5.41 -5.12 12.95
C ILE A 162 -5.35 -5.09 14.48
N PHE A 163 -4.78 -6.11 15.12
CA PHE A 163 -4.61 -6.17 16.57
C PHE A 163 -3.78 -4.99 17.08
N ILE A 164 -2.65 -4.68 16.44
CA ILE A 164 -1.80 -3.53 16.80
C ILE A 164 -2.61 -2.23 16.65
N ALA A 165 -3.36 -2.06 15.56
CA ALA A 165 -4.21 -0.88 15.36
C ALA A 165 -5.28 -0.73 16.47
N LEU A 166 -6.00 -1.81 16.79
CA LEU A 166 -7.01 -1.81 17.85
C LEU A 166 -6.40 -1.50 19.23
N LYS A 167 -5.28 -2.16 19.55
CA LYS A 167 -4.56 -1.99 20.83
C LYS A 167 -4.05 -0.56 20.99
N THR A 168 -3.34 -0.04 19.99
CA THR A 168 -2.74 1.30 20.02
C THR A 168 -3.80 2.39 20.18
N ASN A 169 -4.95 2.21 19.52
CA ASN A 169 -6.06 3.17 19.58
C ASN A 169 -7.06 2.90 20.70
N LYS A 170 -6.84 1.85 21.53
CA LYS A 170 -7.75 1.43 22.62
C LYS A 170 -9.18 1.19 22.15
N ILE A 171 -9.32 0.61 20.96
CA ILE A 171 -10.61 0.31 20.34
C ILE A 171 -11.00 -1.14 20.65
N LYS A 172 -12.22 -1.31 21.16
CA LYS A 172 -12.85 -2.63 21.25
C LYS A 172 -13.74 -2.82 20.00
N PRO A 173 -13.43 -3.80 19.13
CA PRO A 173 -14.27 -4.06 17.95
C PRO A 173 -15.62 -4.64 18.39
N ASP A 174 -16.67 -4.34 17.61
CA ASP A 174 -17.97 -5.01 17.75
C ASP A 174 -17.93 -6.43 17.15
N ASP A 175 -18.99 -7.20 17.39
CA ASP A 175 -19.10 -8.59 16.92
C ASP A 175 -19.03 -8.69 15.39
N GLU A 176 -19.59 -7.72 14.67
CA GLU A 176 -19.56 -7.68 13.20
C GLU A 176 -18.12 -7.49 12.70
N THR A 177 -17.39 -6.56 13.29
CA THR A 177 -15.99 -6.29 12.97
C THR A 177 -15.12 -7.50 13.32
N LEU A 178 -15.32 -8.10 14.50
CA LEU A 178 -14.62 -9.34 14.88
C LEU A 178 -14.87 -10.47 13.88
N ALA A 179 -16.11 -10.65 13.42
CA ALA A 179 -16.42 -11.64 12.40
C ALA A 179 -15.70 -11.35 11.07
N LYS A 180 -15.58 -10.09 10.65
CA LYS A 180 -14.81 -9.70 9.45
C LYS A 180 -13.31 -9.95 9.62
N ILE A 181 -12.74 -9.63 10.79
CA ILE A 181 -11.33 -9.89 11.12
C ILE A 181 -11.01 -11.39 11.04
N MET A 182 -11.93 -12.23 11.54
CA MET A 182 -11.78 -13.69 11.56
C MET A 182 -12.30 -14.39 10.30
N SER A 183 -12.74 -13.63 9.29
CA SER A 183 -13.24 -14.20 8.04
C SER A 183 -12.13 -14.85 7.22
N GLU A 184 -12.52 -15.79 6.35
CA GLU A 184 -11.61 -16.44 5.40
C GLU A 184 -10.85 -15.44 4.52
N GLN A 185 -11.48 -14.31 4.17
CA GLN A 185 -10.87 -13.23 3.40
C GLN A 185 -9.64 -12.66 4.11
N THR A 186 -9.78 -12.32 5.39
CA THR A 186 -8.71 -11.68 6.18
C THR A 186 -7.61 -12.65 6.57
N LEU A 187 -7.96 -13.89 6.89
CA LEU A 187 -7.00 -14.94 7.27
C LEU A 187 -6.20 -15.48 6.07
N GLY A 188 -6.81 -15.48 4.89
CA GLY A 188 -6.26 -16.04 3.66
C GLY A 188 -6.26 -17.57 3.65
N TYR A 189 -6.79 -18.16 2.58
CA TYR A 189 -7.04 -19.60 2.44
C TYR A 189 -5.78 -20.45 2.17
N THR A 190 -4.66 -19.81 1.82
CA THR A 190 -3.44 -20.54 1.42
C THR A 190 -2.59 -20.87 2.64
N GLY A 191 -2.72 -22.11 3.13
CA GLY A 191 -1.83 -22.72 4.14
C GLY A 191 -2.05 -22.25 5.57
N HIS A 192 -1.82 -23.16 6.53
CA HIS A 192 -1.83 -22.91 7.98
C HIS A 192 -3.16 -22.39 8.55
N GLN A 193 -4.32 -22.72 7.96
CA GLN A 193 -5.63 -22.20 8.38
C GLN A 193 -5.91 -22.40 9.88
N ASP A 194 -5.87 -23.63 10.38
CA ASP A 194 -6.15 -23.94 11.79
C ASP A 194 -5.19 -23.21 12.75
N LEU A 195 -3.93 -23.05 12.33
CA LEU A 195 -2.90 -22.35 13.09
C LEU A 195 -3.16 -20.84 13.12
N LYS A 196 -3.52 -20.24 11.98
CA LYS A 196 -3.92 -18.83 11.88
C LYS A 196 -5.15 -18.57 12.73
N GLU A 197 -6.19 -19.40 12.61
CA GLU A 197 -7.42 -19.25 13.37
C GLU A 197 -7.18 -19.33 14.88
N SER A 198 -6.51 -20.38 15.34
CA SER A 198 -6.26 -20.60 16.78
C SER A 198 -5.40 -19.49 17.38
N PHE A 199 -4.29 -19.13 16.72
CA PHE A 199 -3.41 -18.05 17.17
C PHE A 199 -4.12 -16.69 17.18
N ASN A 200 -4.81 -16.34 16.09
CA ASN A 200 -5.45 -15.03 15.97
C ASN A 200 -6.64 -14.88 16.93
N LYS A 201 -7.39 -15.96 17.22
CA LYS A 201 -8.42 -15.96 18.28
C LYS A 201 -7.82 -15.64 19.64
N GLN A 202 -6.69 -16.25 19.99
CA GLN A 202 -5.99 -15.97 21.26
C GLN A 202 -5.44 -14.55 21.31
N LEU A 203 -4.85 -14.08 20.20
CA LEU A 203 -4.32 -12.72 20.09
C LEU A 203 -5.40 -11.67 20.31
N LEU A 204 -6.55 -11.81 19.65
CA LEU A 204 -7.67 -10.87 19.79
C LEU A 204 -8.32 -10.94 21.17
N ALA A 205 -8.34 -12.11 21.83
CA ALA A 205 -8.84 -12.23 23.19
C ALA A 205 -8.00 -11.41 24.21
N ALA A 206 -6.74 -11.11 23.90
CA ALA A 206 -5.86 -10.28 24.71
C ALA A 206 -6.12 -8.76 24.58
N LEU A 207 -7.08 -8.33 23.75
CA LEU A 207 -7.56 -6.93 23.70
C LEU A 207 -8.48 -6.57 24.87
N ASN A 208 -8.91 -7.55 25.68
CA ASN A 208 -9.94 -7.40 26.71
C ASN A 208 -9.46 -6.73 28.00
#